data_AF-A0A965XLT2-F1
#
_entry.id   AF-A0A965XLT2-F1
#
_cell.length_a   1.000
_cell.length_b   1.000
_cell.length_c   1.000
_cell.angle_alpha   90.00
_cell.angle_beta   90.00
_cell.angle_gamma   90.00
#
_symmetry.space_group_name_H-M   'P 1'
#
loop_
_entity.id
_entity.type
_entity.pdbx_description
1 polymer ?
#
loop_
_entity_poly.entity_id
_entity_poly.type
_entity_poly.pdbx_seq_one_letter_code
_entity_poly.pdbx_strand_id
1 'polypeptide(L)'
;MKELIPKDEYGIFADNHDTARVDSLYVAQAFDKRHDNVLKDIRELDCSHEFRLLNFEESSYKNAQGKKQPSYCMTRDGFVFLVMGYRGKKAAQFKELYIKRFNEMEKFIKTLVSARQEFPLLTANIKLLHDKPKPYHFSNECDMLNRIVTGMSAKQFKLANNLPKETKSIRSYLTDEQVKMLDILQKVDVGLLVAVSEYEQRKRYLEWYKMKMEG
;
A
#
# COMPACT_ATOMS: atom_id res chain seq x y z
N MET A 1 0.49 -32.35 5.03
CA MET A 1 1.45 -31.27 5.30
C MET A 1 1.43 -30.98 6.80
N LYS A 2 2.59 -30.75 7.43
CA LYS A 2 2.65 -30.24 8.81
C LYS A 2 2.61 -28.71 8.73
N GLU A 3 1.78 -28.09 9.55
CA GLU A 3 1.60 -26.63 9.62
C GLU A 3 2.57 -26.07 10.66
N LEU A 4 3.36 -25.05 10.28
CA LEU A 4 4.22 -24.30 11.20
C LEU A 4 3.41 -23.27 11.99
N ILE A 5 2.51 -22.57 11.29
CA ILE A 5 1.52 -21.66 11.86
C ILE A 5 0.15 -22.20 11.45
N PRO A 6 -0.79 -22.43 12.40
CA PRO A 6 -2.10 -22.95 12.09
C PRO A 6 -2.94 -21.94 11.28
N LYS A 7 -4.01 -22.45 10.67
CA LYS A 7 -4.95 -21.64 9.86
C LYS A 7 -5.58 -20.50 10.68
N ASP A 8 -5.59 -19.31 10.10
CA ASP A 8 -6.30 -18.13 10.60
C ASP A 8 -7.76 -18.07 10.12
N GLU A 9 -8.45 -16.96 10.44
CA GLU A 9 -9.84 -16.70 10.05
C GLU A 9 -10.05 -16.60 8.52
N TYR A 10 -8.97 -16.36 7.76
CA TYR A 10 -8.96 -16.29 6.30
C TYR A 10 -8.51 -17.60 5.64
N GLY A 11 -8.39 -18.68 6.43
CA GLY A 11 -7.92 -19.98 5.95
C GLY A 11 -6.45 -20.00 5.52
N ILE A 12 -5.67 -18.98 5.91
CA ILE A 12 -4.25 -18.87 5.59
C ILE A 12 -3.44 -19.50 6.71
N PHE A 13 -2.44 -20.31 6.33
CA PHE A 13 -1.52 -20.97 7.26
C PHE A 13 -0.10 -20.93 6.70
N ALA A 14 0.90 -21.20 7.55
CA ALA A 14 2.29 -21.36 7.11
C ALA A 14 2.69 -22.83 7.12
N ASP A 15 3.33 -23.31 6.06
CA ASP A 15 3.96 -24.62 6.05
C ASP A 15 5.36 -24.59 6.71
N ASN A 16 6.00 -25.75 6.82
CA ASN A 16 7.35 -25.88 7.39
C ASN A 16 8.48 -25.32 6.49
N HIS A 17 8.14 -24.76 5.33
CA HIS A 17 9.07 -24.08 4.42
C HIS A 17 8.82 -22.57 4.43
N ASP A 18 8.28 -22.04 5.53
CA ASP A 18 7.95 -20.63 5.72
C ASP A 18 7.04 -20.04 4.63
N THR A 19 6.26 -20.90 3.96
CA THR A 19 5.40 -20.50 2.84
C THR A 19 3.96 -20.37 3.31
N ALA A 20 3.39 -19.17 3.12
CA ALA A 20 1.97 -18.91 3.36
C ALA A 20 1.11 -19.61 2.28
N ARG A 21 0.12 -20.37 2.73
CA ARG A 21 -0.75 -21.19 1.89
C ARG A 21 -2.21 -21.07 2.31
N VAL A 22 -3.09 -21.43 1.37
CA VAL A 22 -4.53 -21.60 1.58
C VAL A 22 -4.94 -22.95 1.01
N ASP A 23 -5.93 -23.61 1.60
CA ASP A 23 -6.41 -24.90 1.09
C ASP A 23 -7.64 -24.75 0.16
N SER A 24 -7.88 -25.76 -0.67
CA SER A 24 -8.99 -25.76 -1.62
C SER A 24 -10.37 -25.85 -0.98
N LEU A 25 -10.51 -26.27 0.28
CA LEU A 25 -11.78 -26.24 1.01
C LEU A 25 -12.15 -24.80 1.38
N TYR A 26 -11.18 -24.00 1.82
CA TYR A 26 -11.41 -22.58 2.07
C TYR A 26 -11.82 -21.87 0.78
N VAL A 27 -11.17 -22.15 -0.36
CA VAL A 27 -11.58 -21.59 -1.66
C VAL A 27 -13.04 -21.97 -1.98
N ALA A 28 -13.42 -23.23 -1.75
CA ALA A 28 -14.79 -23.68 -1.96
C ALA A 28 -15.79 -22.88 -1.10
N GLN A 29 -15.50 -22.69 0.18
CA GLN A 29 -16.31 -21.91 1.12
C GLN A 29 -16.35 -20.41 0.74
N ALA A 30 -15.19 -19.83 0.46
CA ALA A 30 -15.04 -18.40 0.19
C ALA A 30 -15.72 -17.97 -1.10
N PHE A 31 -15.85 -18.85 -2.10
CA PHE A 31 -16.45 -18.53 -3.40
C PHE A 31 -17.78 -19.25 -3.67
N ASP A 32 -18.40 -19.84 -2.64
CA ASP A 32 -19.67 -20.60 -2.73
C ASP A 32 -19.65 -21.67 -3.83
N LYS A 33 -18.55 -22.42 -3.92
CA LYS A 33 -18.36 -23.50 -4.87
C LYS A 33 -18.36 -24.83 -4.15
N ARG A 34 -18.85 -25.88 -4.83
CA ARG A 34 -18.61 -27.24 -4.37
C ARG A 34 -17.12 -27.57 -4.45
N HIS A 35 -16.60 -28.28 -3.45
CA HIS A 35 -15.18 -28.61 -3.37
C HIS A 35 -14.68 -29.43 -4.57
N ASP A 36 -15.49 -30.37 -5.07
CA ASP A 36 -15.16 -31.18 -6.25
C ASP A 36 -14.99 -30.32 -7.52
N ASN A 37 -15.78 -29.26 -7.67
CA ASN A 37 -15.60 -28.29 -8.75
C ASN A 37 -14.29 -27.51 -8.59
N VAL A 38 -13.91 -27.12 -7.37
CA VAL A 38 -12.61 -26.45 -7.12
C VAL A 38 -11.44 -27.37 -7.49
N LEU A 39 -11.51 -28.66 -7.13
CA LEU A 39 -10.47 -29.64 -7.51
C LEU A 39 -10.39 -29.83 -9.03
N LYS A 40 -11.54 -29.83 -9.71
CA LYS A 40 -11.60 -29.87 -11.17
C LYS A 40 -10.98 -28.61 -11.77
N ASP A 41 -11.39 -27.43 -11.33
CA ASP A 41 -10.89 -26.13 -11.78
C ASP A 41 -9.36 -26.08 -11.66
N ILE A 42 -8.79 -26.49 -10.51
CA ILE A 42 -7.33 -26.53 -10.30
C ILE A 42 -6.66 -27.43 -11.34
N ARG A 43 -7.17 -28.65 -11.57
CA ARG A 43 -6.59 -29.60 -12.54
C ARG A 43 -6.65 -29.12 -13.99
N GLU A 44 -7.69 -28.35 -14.32
CA GLU A 44 -7.94 -27.84 -15.67
C GLU A 44 -7.32 -26.46 -15.93
N LEU A 45 -6.65 -25.83 -14.95
CA LEU A 45 -5.95 -24.56 -15.14
C LEU A 45 -4.93 -24.65 -16.29
N ASP A 46 -5.09 -23.77 -17.27
CA ASP A 46 -4.16 -23.57 -18.37
C ASP A 46 -2.96 -22.74 -17.91
N CYS A 47 -2.02 -23.41 -17.24
CA CYS A 47 -0.78 -22.84 -16.72
C CYS A 47 0.40 -23.76 -17.03
N SER A 48 1.62 -23.22 -17.03
CA SER A 48 2.80 -24.04 -17.27
C SER A 48 2.96 -25.12 -16.20
N HIS A 49 3.58 -26.24 -16.57
CA HIS A 49 3.87 -27.33 -15.64
C HIS A 49 4.68 -26.85 -14.42
N GLU A 50 5.68 -26.00 -14.65
CA GLU A 50 6.49 -25.39 -13.59
C GLU A 50 5.64 -24.54 -12.64
N PHE A 51 4.77 -23.67 -13.18
CA PHE A 51 3.88 -22.86 -12.36
C PHE A 51 2.96 -23.73 -11.51
N ARG A 52 2.44 -24.82 -12.10
CA ARG A 52 1.58 -25.76 -11.40
C ARG A 52 2.28 -26.41 -10.21
N LEU A 53 3.47 -26.96 -10.42
CA LEU A 53 4.25 -27.64 -9.38
C LEU A 53 4.62 -26.70 -8.22
N LEU A 54 4.95 -25.44 -8.52
CA LEU A 54 5.33 -24.47 -7.50
C LEU A 54 4.15 -23.95 -6.67
N ASN A 55 2.95 -23.91 -7.25
CA ASN A 55 1.82 -23.18 -6.67
C ASN A 55 0.66 -24.05 -6.19
N PHE A 56 0.58 -25.33 -6.60
CA PHE A 56 -0.50 -26.24 -6.22
C PHE A 56 0.06 -27.57 -5.73
N GLU A 57 0.06 -27.75 -4.42
CA GLU A 57 0.52 -28.99 -3.78
C GLU A 57 -0.67 -29.89 -3.45
N GLU A 58 -0.62 -31.15 -3.91
CA GLU A 58 -1.63 -32.14 -3.56
C GLU A 58 -1.61 -32.46 -2.06
N SER A 59 -2.79 -32.54 -1.47
CA SER A 59 -2.98 -32.80 -0.06
C SER A 59 -4.24 -33.64 0.18
N SER A 60 -4.56 -33.89 1.43
CA SER A 60 -5.78 -34.61 1.78
C SER A 60 -6.32 -34.18 3.13
N TYR A 61 -7.63 -34.30 3.31
CA TYR A 61 -8.31 -34.07 4.57
C TYR A 61 -9.19 -35.27 4.92
N LYS A 62 -9.61 -35.38 6.18
CA LYS A 62 -10.65 -36.34 6.59
C LYS A 62 -12.00 -35.64 6.58
N ASN A 63 -12.97 -36.21 5.88
CA ASN A 63 -14.34 -35.72 5.92
C ASN A 63 -15.03 -36.10 7.25
N ALA A 64 -16.29 -35.67 7.43
CA ALA A 64 -17.08 -35.97 8.63
C ALA A 64 -17.28 -37.47 8.90
N GLN A 65 -17.12 -38.33 7.89
CA GLN A 65 -17.19 -39.78 8.01
C GLN A 65 -15.82 -40.43 8.31
N GLY A 66 -14.78 -39.63 8.55
CA GLY A 66 -13.41 -40.08 8.77
C GLY A 66 -12.68 -40.56 7.50
N LYS A 67 -13.31 -40.45 6.33
CA LYS A 67 -12.73 -40.89 5.05
C LYS A 67 -11.76 -39.85 4.52
N LYS A 68 -10.60 -40.30 4.03
CA LYS A 68 -9.60 -39.46 3.37
C LYS A 68 -10.14 -38.96 2.02
N GLN A 69 -10.08 -37.66 1.80
CA GLN A 69 -10.52 -36.98 0.59
C GLN A 69 -9.37 -36.15 0.01
N PRO A 70 -9.25 -36.03 -1.32
CA PRO A 70 -8.24 -35.22 -1.97
C PRO A 70 -8.49 -33.72 -1.73
N SER A 71 -7.42 -32.94 -1.65
CA SER A 71 -7.44 -31.47 -1.54
C SER A 71 -6.16 -30.89 -2.14
N TYR A 72 -6.07 -29.56 -2.24
CA TYR A 72 -4.83 -28.88 -2.60
C TYR A 72 -4.49 -27.84 -1.54
N CYS A 73 -3.19 -27.65 -1.30
CA CYS A 73 -2.64 -26.50 -0.61
C CYS A 73 -1.96 -25.61 -1.66
N MET A 74 -2.38 -24.36 -1.77
CA MET A 74 -1.89 -23.44 -2.80
C MET A 74 -1.21 -22.22 -2.18
N THR A 75 -0.19 -21.73 -2.86
CA THR A 75 0.48 -20.46 -2.52
C THR A 75 -0.46 -19.28 -2.81
N ARG A 76 -0.04 -18.07 -2.41
CA ARG A 76 -0.70 -16.82 -2.83
C ARG A 76 -0.89 -16.75 -4.34
N ASP A 77 0.15 -17.09 -5.10
CA ASP A 77 0.15 -16.90 -6.56
C ASP A 77 -0.77 -17.93 -7.24
N GLY A 78 -0.78 -19.18 -6.75
CA GLY A 78 -1.74 -20.20 -7.18
C GLY A 78 -3.19 -19.82 -6.87
N PHE A 79 -3.43 -19.31 -5.66
CA PHE A 79 -4.75 -18.82 -5.26
C PHE A 79 -5.25 -17.68 -6.15
N VAL A 80 -4.43 -16.65 -6.37
CA VAL A 80 -4.78 -15.52 -7.23
C VAL A 80 -5.06 -16.00 -8.65
N PHE A 81 -4.21 -16.87 -9.21
CA PHE A 81 -4.39 -17.41 -10.56
C PHE A 81 -5.75 -18.13 -10.71
N LEU A 82 -6.09 -19.00 -9.76
CA LEU A 82 -7.37 -19.70 -9.72
C LEU A 82 -8.56 -18.75 -9.64
N VAL A 83 -8.52 -17.81 -8.69
CA VAL A 83 -9.65 -16.89 -8.42
C VAL A 83 -9.86 -15.89 -9.55
N MET A 84 -8.81 -15.52 -10.31
CA MET A 84 -8.96 -14.65 -11.48
C MET A 84 -9.87 -15.26 -12.55
N GLY A 85 -9.91 -16.60 -12.68
CA GLY A 85 -10.84 -17.31 -13.56
C GLY A 85 -12.29 -17.38 -13.06
N TYR A 86 -12.54 -17.10 -11.77
CA TYR A 86 -13.86 -17.23 -11.17
C TYR A 86 -14.82 -16.09 -11.53
N ARG A 87 -16.11 -16.41 -11.55
CA ARG A 87 -17.23 -15.49 -11.80
C ARG A 87 -18.16 -15.45 -10.58
N GLY A 88 -19.03 -14.44 -10.52
CA GLY A 88 -20.01 -14.26 -9.43
C GLY A 88 -19.64 -13.13 -8.45
N LYS A 89 -20.56 -12.81 -7.53
CA LYS A 89 -20.46 -11.64 -6.64
C LYS A 89 -19.21 -11.67 -5.74
N LYS A 90 -18.91 -12.81 -5.10
CA LYS A 90 -17.73 -12.94 -4.22
C LYS A 90 -16.41 -12.84 -4.99
N ALA A 91 -16.34 -13.43 -6.18
CA ALA A 91 -15.19 -13.29 -7.08
C ALA A 91 -15.00 -11.84 -7.56
N ALA A 92 -16.09 -11.14 -7.89
CA ALA A 92 -16.05 -9.72 -8.26
C ALA A 92 -15.54 -8.86 -7.10
N GLN A 93 -16.06 -9.07 -5.88
CA GLN A 93 -15.60 -8.35 -4.68
C GLN A 93 -14.09 -8.55 -4.41
N PHE A 94 -13.60 -9.79 -4.54
CA PHE A 94 -12.17 -10.06 -4.42
C PHE A 94 -11.36 -9.30 -5.48
N LYS A 95 -11.79 -9.34 -6.75
CA LYS A 95 -11.12 -8.65 -7.86
C LYS A 95 -11.09 -7.13 -7.64
N GLU A 96 -12.21 -6.54 -7.22
CA GLU A 96 -12.30 -5.12 -6.88
C GLU A 96 -11.37 -4.74 -5.72
N LEU A 97 -11.33 -5.55 -4.66
CA LEU A 97 -10.43 -5.33 -3.53
C LEU A 97 -8.96 -5.43 -3.97
N TYR A 98 -8.63 -6.43 -4.79
CA TYR A 98 -7.30 -6.61 -5.34
C TYR A 98 -6.88 -5.39 -6.18
N ILE A 99 -7.72 -4.96 -7.13
CA ILE A 99 -7.52 -3.75 -7.94
C ILE A 99 -7.37 -2.50 -7.08
N LYS A 100 -8.22 -2.34 -6.05
CA LYS A 100 -8.15 -1.20 -5.12
C LYS A 100 -6.78 -1.10 -4.45
N ARG A 101 -6.17 -2.22 -4.06
CA ARG A 101 -4.83 -2.22 -3.46
C ARG A 101 -3.74 -1.75 -4.44
N PHE A 102 -3.83 -2.11 -5.71
CA PHE A 102 -2.93 -1.57 -6.75
C PHE A 102 -3.11 -0.06 -6.89
N ASN A 103 -4.35 0.42 -6.99
CA ASN A 103 -4.63 1.86 -7.11
C ASN A 103 -4.14 2.66 -5.88
N GLU A 104 -4.28 2.10 -4.68
CA GLU A 104 -3.75 2.69 -3.45
C GLU A 104 -2.21 2.79 -3.48
N MET A 105 -1.53 1.75 -3.96
CA MET A 105 -0.07 1.76 -4.12
C MET A 105 0.38 2.79 -5.17
N GLU A 106 -0.28 2.83 -6.32
CA GLU A 106 0.02 3.84 -7.36
C GLU A 106 -0.15 5.27 -6.84
N LYS A 107 -1.23 5.52 -6.08
CA LYS A 107 -1.46 6.81 -5.44
C LYS A 107 -0.34 7.14 -4.45
N PHE A 108 0.08 6.17 -3.64
CA PHE A 108 1.18 6.35 -2.71
C PHE A 108 2.50 6.69 -3.41
N ILE A 109 2.84 5.97 -4.48
CA ILE A 109 4.04 6.24 -5.28
C ILE A 109 4.00 7.66 -5.85
N LYS A 110 2.87 8.10 -6.41
CA LYS A 110 2.71 9.46 -6.95
C LYS A 110 2.96 10.52 -5.87
N THR A 111 2.37 10.36 -4.68
CA THR A 111 2.61 11.27 -3.54
C THR A 111 4.08 11.27 -3.12
N LEU A 112 4.70 10.09 -3.02
CA LEU A 112 6.09 9.95 -2.58
C LEU A 112 7.10 10.57 -3.57
N VAL A 113 6.85 10.43 -4.87
CA VAL A 113 7.70 11.02 -5.91
C VAL A 113 7.59 12.56 -5.88
N SER A 114 6.37 13.10 -5.79
CA SER A 114 6.15 14.54 -5.68
C SER A 114 6.80 15.12 -4.42
N ALA A 115 6.60 14.49 -3.25
CA ALA A 115 7.22 14.93 -1.99
C ALA A 115 8.75 14.92 -2.05
N ARG A 116 9.36 13.92 -2.70
CA ARG A 116 10.83 13.85 -2.86
C ARG A 116 11.39 14.94 -3.76
N GLN A 117 10.62 15.39 -4.76
CA GLN A 117 11.02 16.49 -5.64
C GLN A 117 10.91 17.85 -4.94
N GLU A 118 9.88 18.04 -4.11
CA GLU A 118 9.66 19.29 -3.39
C GLU A 118 10.54 19.41 -2.14
N PHE A 119 10.60 18.35 -1.33
CA PHE A 119 11.21 18.30 0.00
C PHE A 119 11.98 16.97 0.22
N PRO A 120 13.16 16.80 -0.40
CA PRO A 120 13.90 15.54 -0.35
C PRO A 120 14.35 15.14 1.07
N LEU A 121 14.83 16.10 1.87
CA LEU A 121 15.35 15.85 3.22
C LEU A 121 14.21 15.49 4.18
N LEU A 122 13.11 16.22 4.12
CA LEU A 122 11.93 15.96 4.94
C LEU A 122 11.31 14.60 4.60
N THR A 123 11.20 14.29 3.30
CA THR A 123 10.71 12.99 2.83
C THR A 123 11.56 11.83 3.34
N ALA A 124 12.89 12.00 3.41
CA ALA A 124 13.79 10.98 3.96
C ALA A 124 13.56 10.77 5.47
N ASN A 125 13.38 11.84 6.23
CA ASN A 125 13.15 11.76 7.67
C ASN A 125 11.79 11.17 8.04
N ILE A 126 10.72 11.53 7.31
CA ILE A 126 9.39 10.91 7.48
C ILE A 126 9.47 9.39 7.28
N LYS A 127 10.24 8.91 6.30
CA LYS A 127 10.45 7.46 6.10
C LYS A 127 11.22 6.81 7.24
N LEU A 128 12.17 7.53 7.84
CA LEU A 128 12.98 7.03 8.95
C LEU A 128 12.15 6.90 10.23
N LEU A 129 11.23 7.85 10.48
CA LEU A 129 10.45 7.93 11.71
C LEU A 129 9.17 7.08 11.70
N HIS A 130 8.75 6.57 10.53
CA HIS A 130 7.55 5.75 10.41
C HIS A 130 7.85 4.37 9.84
N ASP A 131 7.62 3.31 10.63
CA ASP A 131 7.77 1.91 10.19
C ASP A 131 6.92 1.57 8.96
N LYS A 132 5.73 2.17 8.88
CA LYS A 132 4.77 2.01 7.77
C LYS A 132 4.30 3.38 7.30
N PRO A 133 5.08 4.09 6.45
CA PRO A 133 4.75 5.44 6.04
C PRO A 133 3.51 5.44 5.15
N LYS A 134 2.59 6.38 5.40
CA LYS A 134 1.33 6.53 4.65
C LYS A 134 1.34 7.80 3.81
N PRO A 135 0.56 7.89 2.72
CA PRO A 135 0.56 9.05 1.83
C PRO A 135 0.37 10.39 2.56
N TYR A 136 -0.51 10.43 3.58
CA TYR A 136 -0.82 11.65 4.30
C TYR A 136 0.34 12.16 5.18
N HIS A 137 1.27 11.30 5.62
CA HIS A 137 2.45 11.75 6.37
C HIS A 137 3.32 12.67 5.50
N PHE A 138 3.35 12.46 4.19
CA PHE A 138 4.12 13.32 3.27
C PHE A 138 3.30 14.53 2.85
N SER A 139 2.06 14.33 2.40
CA SER A 139 1.27 15.43 1.84
C SER A 139 0.96 16.52 2.86
N ASN A 140 0.72 16.15 4.13
CA ASN A 140 0.43 17.13 5.17
C ASN A 140 1.63 18.02 5.46
N GLU A 141 2.83 17.45 5.58
CA GLU A 141 4.06 18.19 5.86
C GLU A 141 4.43 19.10 4.68
N CYS A 142 4.36 18.59 3.44
CA CYS A 142 4.58 19.40 2.25
C CYS A 142 3.57 20.58 2.17
N ASP A 143 2.28 20.31 2.38
CA ASP A 143 1.25 21.36 2.34
C ASP A 143 1.39 22.38 3.48
N MET A 144 1.88 21.97 4.65
CA MET A 144 2.20 22.89 5.75
C MET A 144 3.26 23.90 5.32
N LEU A 145 4.41 23.41 4.81
CA LEU A 145 5.50 24.27 4.37
C LEU A 145 5.06 25.19 3.21
N ASN A 146 4.32 24.63 2.25
CA ASN A 146 3.76 25.41 1.14
C ASN A 146 2.83 26.53 1.64
N ARG A 147 1.97 26.26 2.63
CA ARG A 147 1.08 27.28 3.21
C ARG A 147 1.86 28.35 3.95
N ILE A 148 2.87 27.98 4.73
CA ILE A 148 3.68 28.93 5.48
C ILE A 148 4.43 29.88 4.52
N VAL A 149 4.98 29.36 3.42
CA VAL A 149 5.75 30.18 2.48
C VAL A 149 4.88 30.95 1.50
N THR A 150 3.92 30.29 0.86
CA THR A 150 3.14 30.85 -0.26
C THR A 150 1.79 31.43 0.17
N GLY A 151 1.38 31.22 1.42
CA GLY A 151 0.04 31.60 1.93
C GLY A 151 -1.08 30.66 1.50
N MET A 152 -0.79 29.63 0.70
CA MET A 152 -1.79 28.72 0.15
C MET A 152 -1.26 27.29 0.00
N SER A 153 -2.16 26.32 -0.15
CA SER A 153 -1.76 24.93 -0.46
C SER A 153 -1.21 24.81 -1.89
N ALA A 154 -0.47 23.73 -2.18
CA ALA A 154 0.02 23.49 -3.54
C ALA A 154 -1.10 23.42 -4.58
N LYS A 155 -2.28 22.91 -4.19
CA LYS A 155 -3.47 22.87 -5.06
C LYS A 155 -4.01 24.27 -5.36
N GLN A 156 -4.09 25.14 -4.35
CA GLN A 156 -4.54 26.52 -4.51
C GLN A 156 -3.54 27.33 -5.34
N PHE A 157 -2.23 27.12 -5.12
CA PHE A 157 -1.18 27.76 -5.90
C PHE A 157 -1.29 27.43 -7.38
N LYS A 158 -1.49 26.15 -7.72
CA LYS A 158 -1.69 25.72 -9.11
C LYS A 158 -2.90 26.40 -9.75
N LEU A 159 -4.03 26.48 -9.02
CA LEU A 159 -5.24 27.13 -9.51
C LEU A 159 -5.04 28.64 -9.72
N ALA A 160 -4.43 29.33 -8.75
CA ALA A 160 -4.17 30.77 -8.83
C ALA A 160 -3.22 31.14 -9.99
N ASN A 161 -2.30 30.25 -10.34
CA ASN A 161 -1.32 30.45 -11.41
C ASN A 161 -1.68 29.74 -12.72
N ASN A 162 -2.92 29.25 -12.87
CA ASN A 162 -3.39 28.53 -14.06
C ASN A 162 -2.48 27.37 -14.52
N LEU A 163 -1.88 26.66 -13.56
CA LEU A 163 -1.01 25.52 -13.84
C LEU A 163 -1.82 24.26 -14.18
N PRO A 164 -1.32 23.40 -15.09
CA PRO A 164 -1.93 22.11 -15.38
C PRO A 164 -2.13 21.26 -14.11
N LYS A 165 -3.22 20.48 -14.06
CA LYS A 165 -3.49 19.59 -12.90
C LYS A 165 -2.44 18.49 -12.75
N GLU A 166 -1.79 18.15 -13.85
CA GLU A 166 -0.75 17.13 -13.98
C GLU A 166 0.61 17.63 -13.46
N THR A 167 0.76 18.92 -13.20
CA THR A 167 1.98 19.51 -12.64
C THR A 167 2.31 18.84 -11.30
N LYS A 168 3.41 18.07 -11.28
CA LYS A 168 3.80 17.24 -10.13
C LYS A 168 4.36 18.03 -8.97
N SER A 169 4.97 19.19 -9.25
CA SER A 169 5.60 20.04 -8.25
C SER A 169 5.36 21.52 -8.55
N ILE A 170 5.08 22.31 -7.52
CA ILE A 170 5.00 23.78 -7.66
C ILE A 170 6.37 24.46 -7.57
N ARG A 171 7.41 23.74 -7.12
CA ARG A 171 8.72 24.31 -6.78
C ARG A 171 9.38 25.08 -7.94
N SER A 172 9.21 24.60 -9.18
CA SER A 172 9.74 25.25 -10.39
C SER A 172 9.04 26.58 -10.74
N TYR A 173 7.94 26.91 -10.07
CA TYR A 173 7.12 28.10 -10.31
C TYR A 173 7.18 29.10 -9.13
N LEU A 174 8.00 28.81 -8.12
CA LEU A 174 8.21 29.68 -6.98
C LEU A 174 9.35 30.66 -7.25
N THR A 175 9.34 31.80 -6.56
CA THR A 175 10.47 32.74 -6.59
C THR A 175 11.68 32.17 -5.86
N ASP A 176 12.89 32.65 -6.18
CA ASP A 176 14.12 32.21 -5.51
C ASP A 176 14.05 32.39 -3.98
N GLU A 177 13.41 33.48 -3.52
CA GLU A 177 13.19 33.74 -2.10
C GLU A 177 12.25 32.70 -1.46
N GLN A 178 11.15 32.36 -2.13
CA GLN A 178 10.23 31.31 -1.66
C GLN A 178 10.90 29.95 -1.63
N VAL A 179 11.69 29.60 -2.66
CA VAL A 179 12.45 28.34 -2.70
C VAL A 179 13.45 28.29 -1.55
N LYS A 180 14.19 29.37 -1.32
CA LYS A 180 15.15 29.47 -0.20
C LYS A 180 14.45 29.34 1.15
N MET A 181 13.30 29.98 1.33
CA MET A 181 12.51 29.88 2.57
C MET A 181 12.01 28.44 2.79
N LEU A 182 11.51 27.77 1.76
CA LEU A 182 11.10 26.36 1.84
C LEU A 182 12.27 25.45 2.25
N ASP A 183 13.46 25.67 1.70
CA ASP A 183 14.64 24.88 2.06
C ASP A 183 15.11 25.10 3.50
N ILE A 184 14.97 26.33 4.00
CA ILE A 184 15.27 26.64 5.40
C ILE A 184 14.25 25.96 6.32
N LEU A 185 12.96 26.17 6.07
CA LEU A 185 11.91 25.60 6.92
C LEU A 185 11.91 24.07 6.87
N GLN A 186 12.22 23.46 5.73
CA GLN A 186 12.41 22.01 5.61
C GLN A 186 13.49 21.49 6.57
N LYS A 187 14.62 22.20 6.71
CA LYS A 187 15.71 21.80 7.62
C LYS A 187 15.31 21.94 9.07
N VAL A 188 14.58 23.00 9.41
CA VAL A 188 14.05 23.21 10.78
C VAL A 188 13.04 22.12 11.12
N ASP A 189 12.11 21.84 10.21
CA ASP A 189 11.04 20.88 10.41
C ASP A 189 11.56 19.44 10.58
N VAL A 190 12.65 19.09 9.91
CA VAL A 190 13.35 17.80 10.14
C VAL A 190 13.76 17.63 11.60
N GLY A 191 14.28 18.67 12.25
CA GLY A 191 14.59 18.63 13.68
C GLY A 191 13.33 18.56 14.55
N LEU A 192 12.29 19.32 14.17
CA LEU A 192 11.02 19.34 14.89
C LEU A 192 10.26 18.02 14.81
N LEU A 193 10.36 17.27 13.71
CA LEU A 193 9.75 15.93 13.58
C LEU A 193 10.25 14.95 14.65
N VAL A 194 11.49 15.11 15.12
CA VAL A 194 12.08 14.31 16.19
C VAL A 194 11.69 14.84 17.57
N ALA A 195 11.69 16.17 17.72
CA ALA A 195 11.51 16.82 19.03
C ALA A 195 10.03 17.03 19.42
N VAL A 196 9.12 17.12 18.46
CA VAL A 196 7.72 17.55 18.65
C VAL A 196 6.79 16.68 17.81
N SER A 197 6.03 15.79 18.46
CA SER A 197 5.08 14.89 17.79
C SER A 197 3.86 15.62 17.23
N GLU A 198 3.41 16.69 17.89
CA GLU A 198 2.18 17.41 17.54
C GLU A 198 2.33 18.32 16.32
N TYR A 199 1.53 18.05 15.29
CA TYR A 199 1.57 18.75 13.99
C TYR A 199 1.30 20.26 14.13
N GLU A 200 0.24 20.64 14.85
CA GLU A 200 -0.11 22.07 15.01
C GLU A 200 0.94 22.84 15.81
N GLN A 201 1.67 22.15 16.71
CA GLN A 201 2.75 22.77 17.45
C GLN A 201 3.98 23.00 16.55
N ARG A 202 4.36 22.02 15.73
CA ARG A 202 5.42 22.20 14.70
C ARG A 202 5.11 23.35 13.77
N LYS A 203 3.87 23.42 13.28
CA LYS A 203 3.40 24.51 12.43
C LYS A 203 3.64 25.89 13.06
N ARG A 204 3.26 26.08 14.33
CA ARG A 204 3.48 27.35 15.06
C ARG A 204 4.95 27.71 15.19
N TYR A 205 5.83 26.73 15.44
CA TYR A 205 7.27 26.97 15.50
C TYR A 205 7.83 27.42 14.15
N LEU A 206 7.39 26.80 13.06
CA LEU A 206 7.82 27.16 11.70
C LEU A 206 7.31 28.54 11.29
N GLU A 207 6.06 28.88 11.62
CA GLU A 207 5.49 30.23 11.41
C GLU A 207 6.28 31.28 12.19
N TRP A 208 6.56 31.03 13.47
CA TRP A 208 7.38 31.91 14.30
C TRP A 208 8.79 32.07 13.74
N TYR A 209 9.42 30.98 13.29
CA TYR A 209 10.76 31.00 12.70
C TYR A 209 10.80 31.85 11.43
N LYS A 210 9.80 31.70 10.54
CA LYS A 210 9.66 32.53 9.34
C LYS A 210 9.55 34.02 9.71
N MET A 211 8.67 34.37 10.65
CA MET A 211 8.48 35.75 11.09
C MET A 211 9.78 36.39 11.62
N LYS A 212 10.63 35.62 12.29
CA LYS A 212 11.94 36.08 12.80
C LYS A 212 13.01 36.26 11.72
N MET A 213 12.85 35.62 10.57
CA MET A 213 13.75 35.78 9.43
C MET A 213 13.38 36.98 8.56
N GLU A 214 12.10 37.35 8.54
CA GLU A 214 11.55 38.44 7.71
C GLU A 214 11.50 39.80 8.43
N GLY A 215 11.55 39.80 9.77
CA GLY A 215 11.55 41.01 10.60
C GLY A 215 12.92 41.36 11.15
#